data_AF-A0A8T6S3T8-F1
#
_entry.id   AF-A0A8T6S3T8-F1
#
_cell.length_a   1.000
_cell.length_b   1.000
_cell.length_c   1.000
_cell.angle_alpha   90.00
_cell.angle_beta   90.00
_cell.angle_gamma   90.00
#
_symmetry.space_group_name_H-M   'P 1'
#
loop_
_entity.id
_entity.type
_entity.pdbx_description
1 polymer ?
#
loop_
_entity_poly.entity_id
_entity_poly.type
_entity_poly.pdbx_seq_one_letter_code
_entity_poly.pdbx_strand_id
1 'polypeptide(L)'
;MIDADVVVLSTGMVPRPLGKLPEMLRTEPDEHGFLASPDIKFRPVDAFRDGVYACGLTTGPKVAEESMASAHAAAGRAVTVLRRSALPVRVGISTVNMRTCSACGLCVSQCPFSARFLDGKDGKARVDEAACWGCGVCAQVCPNAAASMATRSERQAIHQVDAAVWHD
;
A
#
# COMPACT_ATOMS: atom_id res chain seq x y z
N MET A 1 11.06 33.32 43.01
CA MET A 1 11.87 33.00 41.82
C MET A 1 12.78 31.84 42.22
N ILE A 2 12.85 30.78 41.42
CA ILE A 2 13.76 29.66 41.74
C ILE A 2 15.15 30.06 41.22
N ASP A 3 16.12 30.10 42.12
CA ASP A 3 17.54 30.32 41.80
C ASP A 3 18.16 28.96 41.44
N ALA A 4 18.74 28.84 40.23
CA ALA A 4 19.25 27.58 39.71
C ALA A 4 20.54 27.81 38.90
N ASP A 5 21.59 27.06 39.23
CA ASP A 5 22.89 27.13 38.54
C ASP A 5 22.85 26.51 37.14
N VAL A 6 21.99 25.51 36.93
CA VAL A 6 21.82 24.80 35.65
C VAL A 6 20.36 24.50 35.40
N VAL A 7 19.93 24.72 34.16
CA VAL A 7 18.62 24.31 33.65
C VAL A 7 18.83 23.28 32.55
N VAL A 8 18.28 22.07 32.73
CA VAL A 8 18.31 21.00 31.73
C VAL A 8 16.96 20.96 31.01
N LEU A 9 17.00 21.04 29.68
CA LEU A 9 15.81 20.90 28.84
C LEU A 9 15.67 19.46 28.35
N SER A 10 14.68 18.73 28.88
CA SER A 10 14.32 17.39 28.40
C SER A 10 13.48 17.50 27.13
N THR A 11 14.14 17.63 25.98
CA THR A 11 13.46 17.74 24.67
C THR A 11 12.77 16.45 24.26
N GLY A 12 11.64 16.58 23.54
CA GLY A 12 10.96 15.45 22.91
C GLY A 12 11.69 14.87 21.70
N MET A 13 11.20 13.74 21.18
CA MET A 13 11.70 13.12 19.96
C MET A 13 10.94 13.62 18.75
N VAL A 14 11.66 13.90 17.67
CA VAL A 14 11.11 14.27 16.36
C VAL A 14 11.55 13.26 15.30
N PRO A 15 10.74 13.01 14.26
CA PRO A 15 11.10 12.05 13.22
C PRO A 15 12.36 12.51 12.48
N ARG A 16 13.21 11.54 12.13
CA ARG A 16 14.32 11.78 11.21
C ARG A 16 13.78 11.80 9.78
N PRO A 17 14.25 12.70 8.91
CA PRO A 17 13.87 12.70 7.50
C PRO A 17 14.13 11.33 6.88
N LEU A 18 13.07 10.68 6.39
CA LEU A 18 13.15 9.34 5.78
C LEU A 18 13.69 9.38 4.33
N GLY A 19 13.95 10.58 3.79
CA GLY A 19 14.41 10.77 2.43
C GLY A 19 13.44 10.12 1.43
N LYS A 20 13.98 9.29 0.54
CA LYS A 20 13.21 8.57 -0.49
C LYS A 20 12.62 7.23 -0.01
N LEU A 21 12.84 6.83 1.25
CA LEU A 21 12.34 5.55 1.76
C LEU A 21 10.82 5.42 1.64
N PRO A 22 9.99 6.44 1.96
CA PRO A 22 8.55 6.34 1.82
C PRO A 22 8.12 6.06 0.36
N GLU A 23 8.77 6.70 -0.60
CA GLU A 23 8.53 6.49 -2.04
C GLU A 23 8.94 5.08 -2.49
N MET A 24 10.17 4.66 -2.13
CA MET A 24 10.72 3.35 -2.50
C MET A 24 9.89 2.20 -1.92
N LEU A 25 9.47 2.35 -0.66
CA LEU A 25 8.70 1.35 0.05
C LEU A 25 7.20 1.50 -0.18
N ARG A 26 6.74 2.55 -0.86
CA ARG A 26 5.31 2.88 -1.05
C ARG A 26 4.56 2.90 0.28
N THR A 27 5.08 3.70 1.21
CA THR A 27 4.56 3.90 2.56
C THR A 27 4.41 5.39 2.83
N GLU A 28 3.59 5.77 3.80
CA GLU A 28 3.32 7.17 4.12
C GLU A 28 3.66 7.46 5.59
N PRO A 29 4.15 8.67 5.90
CA PRO A 29 4.25 9.12 7.28
C PRO A 29 2.87 9.43 7.89
N ASP A 30 2.77 9.42 9.20
CA ASP A 30 1.62 9.88 9.97
C ASP A 30 1.60 11.43 10.08
N GLU A 31 0.59 11.95 10.77
CA GLU A 31 0.42 13.39 11.02
C GLU A 31 1.58 14.03 11.80
N HIS A 32 2.41 13.22 12.46
CA HIS A 32 3.58 13.65 13.22
C HIS A 32 4.91 13.45 12.47
N GLY A 33 4.86 12.89 11.25
CA GLY A 33 6.02 12.64 10.39
C GLY A 33 6.76 11.32 10.67
N PHE A 34 6.26 10.45 11.55
CA PHE A 34 6.77 9.10 11.75
C PHE A 34 6.14 8.14 10.73
N LEU A 35 6.71 6.96 10.52
CA LEU A 35 6.12 6.00 9.59
C LEU A 35 4.77 5.48 10.12
N ALA A 36 3.72 5.61 9.32
CA ALA A 36 2.38 5.20 9.72
C ALA A 36 2.19 3.68 9.68
N SER A 37 1.46 3.15 10.67
CA SER A 37 0.98 1.77 10.70
C SER A 37 -0.50 1.68 10.33
N PRO A 38 -0.97 0.61 9.67
CA PRO A 38 -2.38 0.44 9.31
C PRO A 38 -3.33 0.42 10.52
N ASP A 39 -2.89 -0.16 11.64
CA ASP A 39 -3.64 -0.20 12.88
C ASP A 39 -2.66 -0.30 14.06
N ILE A 40 -2.72 0.67 14.97
CA ILE A 40 -1.80 0.79 16.10
C ILE A 40 -1.92 -0.33 17.15
N LYS A 41 -3.03 -1.08 17.18
CA LYS A 41 -3.29 -2.14 18.15
C LYS A 41 -2.99 -3.52 17.57
N PHE A 42 -3.49 -3.79 16.38
CA PHE A 42 -3.43 -5.12 15.75
C PHE A 42 -2.25 -5.27 14.79
N ARG A 43 -1.75 -4.17 14.21
CA ARG A 43 -0.68 -4.18 13.22
C ARG A 43 0.39 -3.09 13.49
N PRO A 44 0.89 -2.96 14.73
CA PRO A 44 1.72 -1.82 15.15
C PRO A 44 3.10 -1.74 14.46
N VAL A 45 3.58 -2.85 13.89
CA VAL A 45 4.89 -2.95 13.22
C VAL A 45 4.76 -3.13 11.71
N ASP A 46 3.55 -3.13 11.18
CA ASP A 46 3.32 -3.22 9.75
C ASP A 46 3.34 -1.84 9.13
N ALA A 47 3.82 -1.77 7.90
CA ALA A 47 3.48 -0.66 7.02
C ALA A 47 2.22 -0.99 6.19
N PHE A 48 1.69 0.00 5.48
CA PHE A 48 0.57 -0.18 4.54
C PHE A 48 0.88 -1.14 3.40
N ARG A 49 2.15 -1.23 3.00
CA ARG A 49 2.61 -2.21 2.02
C ARG A 49 2.90 -3.55 2.70
N ASP A 50 2.19 -4.59 2.28
CA ASP A 50 2.46 -5.95 2.75
C ASP A 50 3.91 -6.37 2.48
N GLY A 51 4.49 -7.06 3.45
CA GLY A 51 5.90 -7.46 3.42
C GLY A 51 6.87 -6.36 3.85
N VAL A 52 6.39 -5.13 4.09
CA VAL A 52 7.18 -4.05 4.70
C VAL A 52 6.80 -3.91 6.17
N TYR A 53 7.80 -3.91 7.04
CA TYR A 53 7.66 -3.80 8.48
C TYR A 53 8.58 -2.71 9.02
N ALA A 54 8.22 -2.12 10.15
CA ALA A 54 8.99 -1.06 10.78
C ALA A 54 9.06 -1.26 12.30
N CYS A 55 10.14 -0.77 12.91
CA CYS A 55 10.41 -0.89 14.32
C CYS A 55 11.23 0.31 14.84
N GLY A 56 11.31 0.42 16.16
CA GLY A 56 12.05 1.46 16.85
C GLY A 56 11.43 2.85 16.71
N LEU A 57 12.30 3.86 16.70
CA LEU A 57 11.91 5.28 16.68
C LEU A 57 11.31 5.73 15.35
N THR A 58 11.46 4.94 14.27
CA THR A 58 10.86 5.25 12.97
C THR A 58 9.34 5.28 13.02
N THR A 59 8.72 4.55 13.96
CA THR A 59 7.26 4.47 14.15
C THR A 59 6.79 5.28 15.36
N GLY A 60 7.54 6.29 15.79
CA GLY A 60 7.19 7.16 16.91
C GLY A 60 8.11 7.03 18.13
N PRO A 61 8.04 8.00 19.07
CA PRO A 61 8.88 8.04 20.28
C PRO A 61 8.69 6.80 21.14
N LYS A 62 9.78 6.15 21.53
CA LYS A 62 9.79 4.90 22.33
C LYS A 62 11.02 4.83 23.21
N VAL A 63 10.94 4.11 24.32
CA VAL A 63 12.11 3.74 25.11
C VAL A 63 12.87 2.57 24.45
N ALA A 64 14.05 2.23 24.99
CA ALA A 64 14.90 1.19 24.42
C ALA A 64 14.21 -0.18 24.43
N GLU A 65 13.51 -0.50 25.52
CA GLU A 65 12.78 -1.76 25.71
C GLU A 65 11.65 -1.92 24.69
N GLU A 66 10.88 -0.85 24.46
CA GLU A 66 9.83 -0.81 23.44
C GLU A 66 10.41 -0.93 22.03
N SER A 67 11.55 -0.30 21.78
CA SER A 67 12.26 -0.41 20.51
C SER A 67 12.70 -1.85 20.24
N MET A 68 13.28 -2.53 21.25
CA MET A 68 13.65 -3.94 21.16
C MET A 68 12.42 -4.84 20.96
N ALA A 69 11.34 -4.60 21.70
CA ALA A 69 10.08 -5.35 21.56
C ALA A 69 9.51 -5.21 20.14
N SER A 70 9.47 -3.99 19.59
CA SER A 70 9.00 -3.74 18.23
C SER A 70 9.90 -4.40 17.17
N ALA A 71 11.22 -4.48 17.41
CA ALA A 71 12.15 -5.16 16.52
C ALA A 71 11.88 -6.67 16.47
N HIS A 72 11.67 -7.30 17.64
CA HIS A 72 11.27 -8.71 17.71
C HIS A 72 9.92 -8.95 17.03
N ALA A 73 8.94 -8.06 17.22
CA ALA A 73 7.63 -8.16 16.58
C ALA A 73 7.74 -8.04 15.05
N ALA A 74 8.48 -7.06 14.53
CA ALA A 74 8.73 -6.91 13.10
C ALA A 74 9.45 -8.14 12.52
N ALA A 75 10.47 -8.67 13.19
CA ALA A 75 11.15 -9.89 12.78
C ALA A 75 10.20 -11.10 12.76
N GLY A 76 9.38 -11.27 13.82
CA GLY A 76 8.38 -12.32 13.89
C GLY A 76 7.37 -12.25 12.73
N ARG A 77 6.88 -11.05 12.42
CA ARG A 77 5.99 -10.81 11.28
C ARG A 77 6.66 -11.14 9.94
N ALA A 78 7.89 -10.68 9.72
CA ALA A 78 8.65 -10.98 8.51
C ALA A 78 8.85 -12.50 8.32
N VAL A 79 9.16 -13.23 9.39
CA VAL A 79 9.32 -14.70 9.35
C VAL A 79 8.05 -15.41 8.90
N THR A 80 6.85 -14.90 9.24
CA THR A 80 5.58 -15.51 8.78
C THR A 80 5.41 -15.48 7.26
N VAL A 81 6.02 -14.49 6.59
CA VAL A 81 6.05 -14.36 5.14
C VAL A 81 7.18 -15.21 4.57
N LEU A 82 8.38 -15.09 5.12
CA LEU A 82 9.59 -15.77 4.64
C LEU A 82 9.53 -17.30 4.76
N ARG A 83 8.78 -17.84 5.72
CA ARG A 83 8.60 -19.30 5.88
C ARG A 83 7.67 -19.93 4.85
N ARG A 84 6.91 -19.14 4.10
CA ARG A 84 5.95 -19.67 3.12
C ARG A 84 6.68 -19.97 1.81
N SER A 85 6.42 -21.14 1.23
CA SER A 85 6.92 -21.51 -0.10
C SER A 85 6.23 -20.73 -1.23
N ALA A 86 5.02 -20.22 -0.99
CA ALA A 86 4.28 -19.38 -1.89
C ALA A 86 3.39 -18.41 -1.11
N LEU A 87 3.17 -17.22 -1.68
CA LEU A 87 2.21 -16.26 -1.15
C LEU A 87 0.93 -16.29 -2.00
N PRO A 88 -0.25 -16.22 -1.37
CA PRO A 88 -1.49 -16.09 -2.13
C PRO A 88 -1.46 -14.78 -2.91
N VAL A 89 -1.81 -14.85 -4.19
CA VAL A 89 -2.05 -13.66 -5.00
C VAL A 89 -3.26 -12.93 -4.42
N ARG A 90 -3.22 -11.59 -4.40
CA ARG A 90 -4.35 -10.78 -3.92
C ARG A 90 -5.62 -11.15 -4.67
N VAL A 91 -6.72 -11.25 -3.94
CA VAL A 91 -8.05 -11.28 -4.56
C VAL A 91 -8.42 -9.89 -5.05
N GLY A 92 -9.11 -9.81 -6.19
CA GLY A 92 -9.50 -8.51 -6.76
C GLY A 92 -8.43 -7.82 -7.57
N ILE A 93 -7.56 -8.57 -8.24
CA ILE A 93 -6.68 -8.03 -9.28
C ILE A 93 -7.48 -7.66 -10.54
N SER A 94 -6.84 -6.87 -11.41
CA SER A 94 -7.41 -6.52 -12.71
C SER A 94 -7.21 -7.62 -13.74
N THR A 95 -8.16 -7.77 -14.66
CA THR A 95 -8.07 -8.63 -15.84
C THR A 95 -8.16 -7.82 -17.13
N VAL A 96 -7.86 -8.45 -18.27
CA VAL A 96 -7.97 -7.82 -19.59
C VAL A 96 -8.72 -8.73 -20.56
N ASN A 97 -9.77 -8.20 -21.18
CA ASN A 97 -10.44 -8.82 -22.31
C ASN A 97 -9.63 -8.60 -23.59
N MET A 98 -8.98 -9.67 -24.05
CA MET A 98 -8.13 -9.62 -25.24
C MET A 98 -8.90 -9.36 -26.53
N ARG A 99 -10.23 -9.52 -26.57
CA ARG A 99 -11.04 -9.24 -27.77
C ARG A 99 -11.28 -7.74 -27.96
N THR A 100 -11.42 -6.98 -26.87
CA THR A 100 -11.71 -5.53 -26.90
C THR A 100 -10.47 -4.67 -26.65
N CYS A 101 -9.35 -5.26 -26.24
CA CYS A 101 -8.10 -4.53 -26.07
C CYS A 101 -7.54 -4.03 -27.42
N SER A 102 -7.46 -2.70 -27.58
CA SER A 102 -6.88 -2.04 -28.77
C SER A 102 -5.38 -1.75 -28.66
N ALA A 103 -4.68 -2.30 -27.67
CA ALA A 103 -3.24 -2.07 -27.44
C ALA A 103 -2.81 -0.59 -27.27
N CYS A 104 -3.69 0.31 -26.82
CA CYS A 104 -3.37 1.75 -26.73
C CYS A 104 -2.36 2.16 -25.63
N GLY A 105 -2.00 1.25 -24.71
CA GLY A 105 -0.99 1.51 -23.68
C GLY A 105 -1.40 2.41 -22.50
N LEU A 106 -2.57 3.06 -22.51
CA LEU A 106 -3.00 3.96 -21.42
C LEU A 106 -2.99 3.29 -20.03
N CYS A 107 -3.45 2.05 -19.95
CA CYS A 107 -3.43 1.30 -18.68
C CYS A 107 -2.00 0.98 -18.18
N VAL A 108 -0.99 1.00 -19.06
CA VAL A 108 0.41 0.78 -18.71
C VAL A 108 0.99 2.05 -18.11
N SER A 109 0.81 3.20 -18.78
CA SER A 109 1.34 4.48 -18.30
C SER A 109 0.70 4.94 -16.99
N GLN A 110 -0.57 4.60 -16.77
CA GLN A 110 -1.33 5.02 -15.58
C GLN A 110 -1.24 4.05 -14.41
N CYS A 111 -0.50 2.93 -14.52
CA CYS A 111 -0.39 1.99 -13.41
C CYS A 111 0.66 2.48 -12.38
N PRO A 112 0.27 2.92 -11.17
CA PRO A 112 1.24 3.40 -10.18
C PRO A 112 2.11 2.28 -9.60
N PHE A 113 1.70 1.03 -9.82
CA PHE A 113 2.39 -0.16 -9.34
C PHE A 113 3.29 -0.79 -10.40
N SER A 114 3.27 -0.30 -11.64
CA SER A 114 3.94 -0.89 -12.81
C SER A 114 3.54 -2.34 -13.09
N ALA A 115 2.31 -2.72 -12.74
CA ALA A 115 1.77 -4.08 -12.87
C ALA A 115 1.18 -4.37 -14.26
N ARG A 116 1.37 -3.48 -15.23
CA ARG A 116 0.76 -3.55 -16.57
C ARG A 116 1.85 -3.42 -17.61
N PHE A 117 1.77 -4.21 -18.68
CA PHE A 117 2.73 -4.18 -19.78
C PHE A 117 2.04 -4.57 -21.09
N LEU A 118 2.64 -4.20 -22.23
CA LEU A 118 2.21 -4.67 -23.55
C LEU A 118 3.00 -5.92 -23.91
N ASP A 119 2.31 -6.98 -24.33
CA ASP A 119 2.94 -8.22 -24.76
C ASP A 119 3.62 -8.04 -26.12
N GLY A 120 4.86 -8.51 -26.27
CA GLY A 120 5.62 -8.38 -27.50
C GLY A 120 5.11 -9.21 -28.69
N LYS A 121 4.22 -10.19 -28.46
CA LYS A 121 3.69 -11.07 -29.51
C LYS A 121 2.47 -10.50 -30.22
N ASP A 122 1.52 -9.96 -29.45
CA ASP A 122 0.24 -9.47 -29.97
C ASP A 122 0.00 -7.98 -29.66
N GLY A 123 0.93 -7.32 -28.97
CA GLY A 123 0.84 -5.92 -28.57
C GLY A 123 -0.19 -5.64 -27.46
N LYS A 124 -0.92 -6.66 -26.98
CA LYS A 124 -2.04 -6.44 -26.06
C LYS A 124 -1.57 -6.23 -24.63
N ALA A 125 -2.37 -5.46 -23.88
CA ALA A 125 -2.08 -5.22 -22.48
C ALA A 125 -2.28 -6.49 -21.64
N ARG A 126 -1.30 -6.82 -20.81
CA ARG A 126 -1.36 -7.89 -19.81
C ARG A 126 -1.13 -7.33 -18.41
N VAL A 127 -1.38 -8.17 -17.42
CA VAL A 127 -1.25 -7.85 -16.00
C VAL A 127 -0.20 -8.76 -15.39
N ASP A 128 0.76 -8.19 -14.68
CA ASP A 128 1.55 -8.93 -13.70
C ASP A 128 0.70 -9.06 -12.44
N GLU A 129 0.18 -10.27 -12.22
CA GLU A 129 -0.73 -10.56 -11.11
C GLU A 129 -0.07 -10.36 -9.74
N ALA A 130 1.25 -10.61 -9.64
CA ALA A 130 1.98 -10.45 -8.39
C ALA A 130 2.22 -8.99 -8.03
N ALA A 131 2.38 -8.13 -9.05
CA ALA A 131 2.55 -6.68 -8.86
C ALA A 131 1.23 -5.91 -8.72
N CYS A 132 0.10 -6.49 -9.14
CA CYS A 132 -1.18 -5.80 -9.18
C CYS A 132 -1.76 -5.57 -7.77
N TRP A 133 -1.87 -4.30 -7.36
CA TRP A 133 -2.49 -3.92 -6.08
C TRP A 133 -4.03 -3.85 -6.12
N GLY A 134 -4.64 -4.02 -7.30
CA GLY A 134 -6.09 -3.98 -7.44
C GLY A 134 -6.73 -2.58 -7.23
N CYS A 135 -6.02 -1.49 -7.51
CA CYS A 135 -6.54 -0.13 -7.35
C CYS A 135 -7.67 0.26 -8.33
N GLY A 136 -7.83 -0.46 -9.44
CA GLY A 136 -8.89 -0.20 -10.43
C GLY A 136 -8.62 0.93 -11.44
N VAL A 137 -7.53 1.70 -11.32
CA VAL A 137 -7.21 2.81 -12.26
C VAL A 137 -7.24 2.36 -13.71
N CYS A 138 -6.67 1.19 -14.02
CA CYS A 138 -6.66 0.64 -15.37
C CYS A 138 -8.04 0.41 -15.99
N ALA A 139 -9.06 0.06 -15.19
CA ALA A 139 -10.43 -0.11 -15.66
C ALA A 139 -11.08 1.25 -15.98
N GLN A 140 -10.79 2.27 -15.16
CA GLN A 140 -11.31 3.62 -15.35
C GLN A 140 -10.73 4.32 -16.58
N VAL A 141 -9.44 4.12 -16.86
CA VAL A 141 -8.77 4.78 -18.00
C VAL A 141 -8.88 4.02 -19.32
N CYS A 142 -9.50 2.84 -19.33
CA CYS A 142 -9.58 2.02 -20.55
C CYS A 142 -10.72 2.50 -21.45
N PRO A 143 -10.43 3.12 -22.61
CA PRO A 143 -11.47 3.64 -23.49
C PRO A 143 -12.34 2.55 -24.12
N ASN A 144 -11.85 1.30 -24.18
CA ASN A 144 -12.56 0.18 -24.78
C ASN A 144 -13.21 -0.76 -23.75
N ALA A 145 -13.23 -0.37 -22.46
CA ALA A 145 -13.68 -1.22 -21.34
C ALA A 145 -13.04 -2.63 -21.34
N ALA A 146 -11.79 -2.72 -21.83
CA ALA A 146 -11.07 -3.98 -21.93
C ALA A 146 -10.46 -4.40 -20.59
N ALA A 147 -10.14 -3.45 -19.71
CA ALA A 147 -9.65 -3.74 -18.38
C ALA A 147 -10.81 -3.74 -17.38
N SER A 148 -10.89 -4.75 -16.53
CA SER A 148 -11.93 -4.85 -15.50
C SER A 148 -11.33 -5.33 -14.17
N MET A 149 -12.12 -5.26 -13.10
CA MET A 149 -11.74 -5.65 -11.74
C MET A 149 -12.53 -6.89 -11.31
N ALA A 150 -11.84 -7.93 -10.81
CA ALA A 150 -12.50 -9.20 -10.46
C ALA A 150 -13.50 -9.07 -9.30
N THR A 151 -13.29 -8.15 -8.36
CA THR A 151 -14.11 -8.00 -7.14
C THR A 151 -15.16 -6.90 -7.23
N ARG A 152 -15.15 -6.09 -8.28
CA ARG A 152 -16.06 -4.96 -8.48
C ARG A 152 -16.48 -4.91 -9.94
N SER A 153 -17.54 -5.63 -10.28
CA SER A 153 -18.13 -5.49 -11.61
C SER A 153 -18.80 -4.12 -11.73
N GLU A 154 -18.74 -3.52 -12.91
CA GLU A 154 -19.43 -2.26 -13.22
C GLU A 154 -20.93 -2.37 -12.92
N ARG A 155 -21.52 -3.53 -13.18
CA ARG A 155 -22.91 -3.82 -12.86
C ARG A 155 -23.18 -3.70 -11.37
N GLN A 156 -22.35 -4.30 -10.51
CA GLN A 156 -22.49 -4.16 -9.05
C GLN A 156 -22.36 -2.72 -8.59
N ALA A 157 -21.45 -1.94 -9.19
CA ALA A 157 -21.30 -0.52 -8.86
C ALA A 157 -22.56 0.28 -9.21
N ILE A 158 -23.16 0.05 -10.38
CA ILE A 158 -24.42 0.69 -10.78
C ILE A 158 -25.56 0.30 -9.82
N HIS A 159 -25.70 -0.98 -9.48
CA HIS A 159 -26.72 -1.42 -8.51
C HIS A 159 -26.56 -0.77 -7.13
N GLN A 160 -25.32 -0.47 -6.70
CA GLN A 160 -25.08 0.26 -5.46
C GLN A 160 -25.52 1.72 -5.55
N VAL A 161 -25.30 2.37 -6.70
CA VAL A 161 -25.79 3.73 -6.95
C VAL A 161 -27.31 3.74 -7.00
N ASP A 162 -27.92 2.84 -7.78
CA ASP A 162 -29.36 2.70 -7.89
C ASP A 162 -29.99 2.49 -6.51
N ALA A 163 -29.47 1.55 -5.71
CA ALA A 163 -29.96 1.31 -4.34
C ALA A 163 -29.83 2.54 -3.43
N ALA A 164 -28.80 3.36 -3.59
CA ALA A 164 -28.63 4.58 -2.79
C ALA A 164 -29.58 5.71 -3.22
N VAL A 165 -29.98 5.75 -4.48
CA VAL A 165 -30.86 6.79 -5.05
C VAL A 165 -32.35 6.40 -4.95
N TRP A 166 -32.68 5.11 -4.93
CA TRP A 166 -34.06 4.62 -5.01
C TRP A 166 -34.81 4.54 -3.66
N HIS A 167 -34.42 5.36 -2.68
CA HIS A 167 -35.09 5.45 -1.37
C HIS A 167 -36.11 6.60 -1.26
N ASP A 168 -36.50 7.22 -2.37
CA ASP A 168 -37.69 8.09 -2.50
C ASP A 168 -38.82 7.39 -3.29
#